data_AF-A0A067Q3P5-F1
#
_entry.id   AF-A0A067Q3P5-F1
#
_cell.length_a   1.000
_cell.length_b   1.000
_cell.length_c   1.000
_cell.angle_alpha   90.00
_cell.angle_beta   90.00
_cell.angle_gamma   90.00
#
_symmetry.space_group_name_H-M   'P 1'
#
loop_
_entity.id
_entity.type
_entity.pdbx_description
1 polymer ?
#
loop_
_entity_poly.entity_id
_entity_poly.type
_entity_poly.pdbx_seq_one_letter_code
_entity_poly.pdbx_strand_id
1 'polypeptide(L)'
;MSPPPTTFHPSPSQIHQTRFILLRLLPLELVDPILHTAHYYTLHTSLRTTRRVLHDCAEEYVVSARMTGKEVREVRFRIESHDQGWSDCPEYDGGCDGSWTWFEAKLGRGEGEEGWVVAKNLRAVGEWQVHQVVWDHTHEMVSKIQKGDSVALRTVALYPGWLNYVRRAEIDIFCWL
;
A
#
# COMPACT_ATOMS: atom_id res chain seq x y z
N MET A 1 24.67 -12.23 -0.10
CA MET A 1 23.42 -11.67 0.46
C MET A 1 22.38 -12.77 0.39
N SER A 2 21.97 -13.32 1.53
CA SER A 2 20.89 -14.31 1.57
C SER A 2 19.59 -13.62 1.12
N PRO A 3 18.73 -14.28 0.33
CA PRO A 3 17.40 -13.73 0.05
C PRO A 3 16.69 -13.50 1.39
N PRO A 4 15.88 -12.43 1.52
CA PRO A 4 15.06 -12.24 2.71
C PRO A 4 14.21 -13.50 2.93
N PRO A 5 13.98 -13.92 4.19
CA PRO A 5 13.18 -15.09 4.47
C PRO A 5 11.81 -14.93 3.79
N THR A 6 11.47 -15.89 2.94
CA THR A 6 10.16 -15.94 2.28
C THR A 6 9.12 -16.07 3.38
N THR A 7 8.44 -14.97 3.69
CA THR A 7 7.36 -14.99 4.66
C THR A 7 6.22 -15.78 4.05
N PHE A 8 5.84 -16.88 4.71
CA PHE A 8 4.77 -17.73 4.22
C PHE A 8 3.43 -17.04 4.49
N HIS A 9 2.62 -16.88 3.45
CA HIS A 9 1.28 -16.29 3.56
C HIS A 9 0.23 -17.38 3.36
N PRO A 10 -0.46 -17.81 4.43
CA PRO A 10 -1.44 -18.88 4.35
C PRO A 10 -2.70 -18.49 3.56
N SER A 11 -3.30 -19.46 2.90
CA SER A 11 -4.67 -19.33 2.38
C SER A 11 -5.69 -19.34 3.54
N PRO A 12 -6.93 -18.87 3.32
CA PRO A 12 -7.97 -18.91 4.35
C PRO A 12 -8.24 -20.32 4.90
N SER A 13 -8.14 -21.36 4.06
CA SER A 13 -8.30 -22.75 4.51
C SER A 13 -7.15 -23.21 5.39
N GLN A 14 -5.92 -22.78 5.10
CA GLN A 14 -4.76 -23.06 5.94
C GLN A 14 -4.84 -22.35 7.29
N ILE A 15 -5.35 -21.12 7.34
CA ILE A 15 -5.59 -20.42 8.62
C ILE A 15 -6.64 -21.16 9.43
N HIS A 16 -7.78 -21.53 8.84
CA HIS A 16 -8.80 -22.32 9.53
C HIS A 16 -8.27 -23.65 10.05
N GLN A 17 -7.49 -24.37 9.23
CA GLN A 17 -6.90 -25.65 9.63
C GLN A 17 -5.89 -25.47 10.78
N THR A 18 -5.01 -24.47 10.68
CA THR A 18 -4.00 -24.18 11.71
C THR A 18 -4.67 -23.78 13.01
N ARG A 19 -5.68 -22.90 12.96
CA ARG A 19 -6.49 -22.50 14.10
C ARG A 19 -7.19 -23.70 14.74
N PHE A 20 -7.80 -24.57 13.94
CA PHE A 20 -8.45 -25.79 14.42
C PHE A 20 -7.47 -26.76 15.10
N ILE A 21 -6.26 -26.92 14.58
CA ILE A 21 -5.22 -27.75 15.19
C ILE A 21 -4.76 -27.14 16.52
N LEU A 22 -4.48 -25.83 16.56
CA LEU A 22 -4.05 -25.14 17.77
C LEU A 22 -5.12 -25.16 18.87
N LEU A 23 -6.40 -25.04 18.51
CA LEU A 23 -7.52 -25.13 19.46
C LEU A 23 -7.67 -26.51 20.13
N ARG A 24 -7.03 -27.56 19.59
CA ARG A 24 -6.97 -28.86 20.26
C ARG A 24 -5.93 -28.91 21.38
N LEU A 25 -4.99 -27.98 21.38
CA LEU A 25 -3.84 -27.94 22.29
C LEU A 25 -3.88 -26.74 23.24
N LEU A 26 -4.51 -25.65 22.82
CA LEU A 26 -4.51 -24.36 23.50
C LEU A 26 -5.92 -23.78 23.57
N PRO A 27 -6.24 -23.03 24.64
CA PRO A 27 -7.48 -22.29 24.74
C PRO A 27 -7.52 -21.14 23.71
N LEU A 28 -8.72 -20.69 23.33
CA LEU A 28 -8.93 -19.72 22.25
C LEU A 28 -8.16 -18.41 22.49
N GLU A 29 -8.07 -18.00 23.74
CA GLU A 29 -7.38 -16.79 24.21
C GLU A 29 -5.88 -16.81 23.90
N LEU A 30 -5.30 -17.97 23.60
CA LEU A 30 -3.89 -18.10 23.17
C LEU A 30 -3.76 -18.32 21.67
N VAL A 31 -4.71 -19.01 21.04
CA VAL A 31 -4.61 -19.35 19.61
C VAL A 31 -4.60 -18.10 18.73
N ASP A 32 -5.54 -17.18 18.95
CA ASP A 32 -5.65 -15.99 18.11
C ASP A 32 -4.44 -15.05 18.30
N PRO A 33 -3.93 -14.80 19.53
CA PRO A 33 -2.67 -14.06 19.71
C PRO A 33 -1.44 -14.74 19.12
N ILE A 34 -1.34 -16.08 19.14
CA ILE A 34 -0.23 -16.79 18.50
C ILE A 34 -0.22 -16.54 16.99
N LEU A 35 -1.38 -16.72 16.35
CA LEU A 35 -1.51 -16.51 14.91
C LEU A 35 -1.30 -15.04 14.52
N HIS A 36 -1.77 -14.10 15.36
CA HIS A 36 -1.52 -12.68 15.20
C HIS A 36 -0.02 -12.34 15.30
N THR A 37 0.65 -12.80 16.35
CA THR A 37 2.09 -12.56 16.59
C THR A 37 2.97 -13.19 15.51
N ALA A 38 2.53 -14.32 14.95
CA ALA A 38 3.20 -14.99 13.83
C ALA A 38 2.96 -14.30 12.47
N HIS A 39 2.20 -13.19 12.42
CA HIS A 39 1.75 -12.55 11.17
C HIS A 39 1.11 -13.57 10.20
N TYR A 40 0.35 -14.54 10.74
CA TYR A 40 -0.24 -15.64 9.98
C TYR A 40 -1.53 -15.19 9.28
N TYR A 41 -1.36 -14.28 8.31
CA TYR A 41 -2.43 -13.60 7.57
C TYR A 41 -2.47 -14.01 6.11
N THR A 42 -3.66 -13.99 5.53
CA THR A 42 -3.80 -14.12 4.08
C THR A 42 -3.27 -12.86 3.43
N LEU A 43 -2.41 -13.00 2.42
CA LEU A 43 -1.89 -11.90 1.63
C LEU A 43 -2.62 -11.80 0.29
N HIS A 44 -3.11 -10.61 -0.02
CA HIS A 44 -3.58 -10.22 -1.34
C HIS A 44 -2.64 -9.19 -1.94
N THR A 45 -1.93 -9.57 -2.99
CA THR A 45 -1.01 -8.68 -3.71
C THR A 45 -1.65 -8.20 -5.00
N SER A 46 -1.59 -6.89 -5.24
CA SER A 46 -1.98 -6.26 -6.50
C SER A 46 -0.83 -5.43 -7.01
N LEU A 47 -0.30 -5.80 -8.18
CA LEU A 47 0.92 -5.25 -8.74
C LEU A 47 0.65 -4.68 -10.13
N ARG A 48 1.15 -3.47 -10.38
CA ARG A 48 1.30 -2.90 -11.72
C ARG A 48 2.75 -2.49 -11.94
N THR A 49 3.32 -2.94 -13.06
CA THR A 49 4.71 -2.64 -13.50
C THR A 49 4.76 -1.84 -14.80
N THR A 50 3.61 -1.41 -15.31
CA THR A 50 3.53 -0.63 -16.55
C THR A 50 3.95 0.80 -16.28
N ARG A 51 5.00 1.27 -16.96
CA ARG A 51 5.46 2.65 -16.81
C ARG A 51 4.38 3.65 -17.25
N ARG A 52 4.15 4.66 -16.42
CA ARG A 52 3.31 5.82 -16.70
C ARG A 52 4.05 7.09 -16.38
N VAL A 53 3.68 8.14 -17.09
CA VAL A 53 4.13 9.51 -16.86
C VAL A 53 2.87 10.33 -16.74
N LEU A 54 2.68 10.96 -15.59
CA LEU A 54 1.54 11.82 -15.34
C LEU A 54 1.96 13.27 -15.45
N HIS A 55 1.10 14.08 -16.05
CA HIS A 55 1.24 15.52 -16.20
C HIS A 55 -0.11 16.16 -15.94
N ASP A 56 -0.17 17.15 -15.05
CA ASP A 56 -1.39 17.93 -14.78
C ASP A 56 -2.65 17.06 -14.59
N CYS A 57 -2.50 15.90 -13.92
CA CYS A 57 -3.55 14.91 -13.81
C CYS A 57 -3.37 14.00 -12.59
N ALA A 58 -4.45 13.26 -12.27
CA ALA A 58 -4.47 12.29 -11.20
C ALA A 58 -5.19 11.02 -11.65
N GLU A 59 -4.43 9.93 -11.82
CA GLU A 59 -4.89 8.64 -12.37
C GLU A 59 -4.79 7.53 -11.31
N GLU A 60 -5.76 6.63 -11.28
CA GLU A 60 -5.65 5.36 -10.54
C GLU A 60 -4.63 4.45 -11.22
N TYR A 61 -3.51 4.23 -10.55
CA TYR A 61 -2.42 3.44 -11.12
C TYR A 61 -2.58 1.96 -10.81
N VAL A 62 -2.91 1.58 -9.57
CA VAL A 62 -3.16 0.18 -9.22
C VAL A 62 -4.35 0.10 -8.29
N VAL A 63 -5.24 -0.86 -8.52
CA VAL A 63 -6.43 -1.11 -7.70
C VAL A 63 -6.36 -2.53 -7.19
N SER A 64 -6.60 -2.71 -5.89
CA SER A 64 -6.60 -4.02 -5.28
C SER A 64 -7.83 -4.83 -5.70
N ALA A 65 -7.73 -6.15 -5.53
CA ALA A 65 -8.92 -6.99 -5.53
C ALA A 65 -9.92 -6.51 -4.46
N ARG A 66 -11.22 -6.76 -4.70
CA ARG A 66 -12.27 -6.47 -3.74
C ARG A 66 -12.06 -7.33 -2.48
N MET A 67 -12.17 -6.70 -1.32
CA MET A 67 -11.99 -7.34 -0.02
C MET A 67 -13.04 -8.43 0.20
N THR A 68 -12.58 -9.66 0.41
CA THR A 68 -13.44 -10.82 0.64
C THR A 68 -13.60 -11.14 2.13
N GLY A 69 -12.53 -10.92 2.91
CA GLY A 69 -12.45 -11.13 4.37
C GLY A 69 -13.05 -9.97 5.17
N LYS A 70 -13.31 -10.23 6.45
CA LYS A 70 -13.98 -9.26 7.33
C LYS A 70 -13.02 -8.27 8.00
N GLU A 71 -11.73 -8.57 8.06
CA GLU A 71 -10.81 -7.79 8.89
C GLU A 71 -9.44 -7.64 8.24
N VAL A 72 -9.15 -6.43 7.76
CA VAL A 72 -7.81 -6.06 7.25
C VAL A 72 -6.93 -5.66 8.43
N ARG A 73 -5.74 -6.25 8.50
CA ARG A 73 -4.76 -6.01 9.57
C ARG A 73 -3.69 -5.01 9.17
N GLU A 74 -3.25 -5.09 7.93
CA GLU A 74 -2.17 -4.28 7.41
C GLU A 74 -2.37 -4.08 5.91
N VAL A 75 -2.07 -2.88 5.44
CA VAL A 75 -1.94 -2.53 4.03
C VAL A 75 -0.56 -1.96 3.81
N ARG A 76 0.17 -2.54 2.87
CA ARG A 76 1.52 -2.14 2.52
C ARG A 76 1.57 -1.67 1.08
N PHE A 77 2.15 -0.50 0.89
CA PHE A 77 2.39 0.08 -0.42
C PHE A 77 3.88 0.04 -0.71
N ARG A 78 4.21 -0.42 -1.92
CA ARG A 78 5.55 -0.28 -2.48
C ARG A 78 5.46 0.39 -3.83
N ILE A 79 6.08 1.55 -3.96
CA ILE A 79 5.96 2.41 -5.13
C ILE A 79 7.36 2.76 -5.61
N GLU A 80 7.60 2.60 -6.90
CA GLU A 80 8.84 3.03 -7.54
C GLU A 80 8.54 4.15 -8.54
N SER A 81 9.00 5.34 -8.19
CA SER A 81 8.69 6.57 -8.91
C SER A 81 9.80 7.58 -8.80
N HIS A 82 9.76 8.59 -9.66
CA HIS A 82 10.57 9.78 -9.52
C HIS A 82 9.82 10.98 -10.09
N ASP A 83 10.33 12.15 -9.78
CA ASP A 83 9.86 13.39 -10.36
C ASP A 83 10.79 13.84 -11.49
N GLN A 84 10.32 14.73 -12.36
CA GLN A 84 11.21 15.53 -13.19
C GLN A 84 11.62 16.78 -12.42
N GLY A 85 12.91 17.08 -12.40
CA GLY A 85 13.43 18.29 -11.80
C GLY A 85 13.83 19.38 -12.76
N TRP A 86 13.29 20.58 -12.52
CA TRP A 86 14.02 21.85 -12.60
C TRP A 86 13.72 22.59 -11.29
N SER A 87 14.73 23.03 -10.55
CA SER A 87 14.55 23.88 -9.37
C SER A 87 15.56 25.03 -9.39
N ASP A 88 15.06 26.26 -9.26
CA ASP A 88 15.89 27.48 -9.22
C ASP A 88 16.17 27.91 -7.77
N CYS A 89 15.92 27.05 -6.78
CA CYS A 89 15.93 27.39 -5.36
C CYS A 89 16.76 26.38 -4.54
N PRO A 90 18.08 26.62 -4.37
CA PRO A 90 19.01 25.73 -3.68
C PRO A 90 18.67 25.49 -2.19
N GLU A 91 17.90 26.40 -1.58
CA GLU A 91 17.56 26.40 -0.16
C GLU A 91 16.65 25.24 0.27
N TYR A 92 16.09 24.49 -0.69
CA TYR A 92 15.12 23.42 -0.45
C TYR A 92 15.48 22.11 -1.17
N ASP A 93 16.72 22.00 -1.65
CA ASP A 93 17.18 20.82 -2.39
C ASP A 93 17.22 19.57 -1.49
N GLY A 94 16.58 18.48 -1.96
CA GLY A 94 16.52 17.20 -1.27
C GLY A 94 15.32 16.98 -0.35
N GLY A 95 14.42 17.96 -0.19
CA GLY A 95 13.18 17.83 0.59
C GLY A 95 11.95 17.40 -0.24
N CYS A 96 10.89 16.94 0.44
CA CYS A 96 9.55 16.80 -0.15
C CYS A 96 8.78 18.14 -0.21
N ASP A 97 9.26 19.18 0.48
CA ASP A 97 8.59 20.49 0.53
C ASP A 97 8.64 21.17 -0.84
N GLY A 98 7.46 21.47 -1.37
CA GLY A 98 7.28 22.00 -2.73
C GLY A 98 7.31 20.93 -3.84
N SER A 99 7.26 19.64 -3.51
CA SER A 99 6.96 18.59 -4.49
C SER A 99 5.46 18.54 -4.79
N TRP A 100 5.13 18.63 -6.08
CA TRP A 100 3.76 18.60 -6.57
C TRP A 100 3.39 17.26 -7.21
N THR A 101 4.17 16.22 -6.89
CA THR A 101 3.90 14.83 -7.27
C THR A 101 3.80 13.94 -6.02
N TRP A 102 2.66 13.25 -5.88
CA TRP A 102 2.39 12.39 -4.72
C TRP A 102 1.49 11.21 -5.06
N PHE A 103 1.33 10.35 -4.07
CA PHE A 103 0.52 9.15 -4.12
C PHE A 103 -0.57 9.22 -3.05
N GLU A 104 -1.79 8.91 -3.41
CA GLU A 104 -2.93 8.85 -2.50
C GLU A 104 -3.59 7.47 -2.58
N ALA A 105 -4.00 6.91 -1.45
CA ALA A 105 -4.80 5.71 -1.39
C ALA A 105 -6.27 6.08 -1.20
N LYS A 106 -7.16 5.41 -1.92
CA LYS A 106 -8.61 5.61 -1.88
C LYS A 106 -9.34 4.28 -1.70
N LEU A 107 -10.49 4.32 -1.05
CA LEU A 107 -11.39 3.17 -0.94
C LEU A 107 -12.42 3.21 -2.07
N GLY A 108 -12.45 2.19 -2.92
CA GLY A 108 -13.39 2.04 -4.02
C GLY A 108 -14.78 1.61 -3.55
N ARG A 109 -15.47 2.49 -2.83
CA ARG A 109 -16.83 2.27 -2.28
C ARG A 109 -17.95 3.00 -3.06
N GLY A 110 -17.60 3.66 -4.17
CA GLY A 110 -18.46 4.61 -4.89
C GLY A 110 -17.73 5.95 -5.03
N GLU A 111 -18.38 6.98 -5.56
CA GLU A 111 -17.82 8.34 -5.60
C GLU A 111 -17.68 8.90 -4.17
N GLY A 112 -16.49 8.71 -3.60
CA GLY A 112 -16.07 9.30 -2.34
C GLY A 112 -14.74 10.01 -2.55
N GLU A 113 -14.61 11.23 -2.03
CA GLU A 113 -13.43 12.08 -2.24
C GLU A 113 -12.30 11.82 -1.22
N GLU A 114 -12.55 11.03 -0.16
CA GLU A 114 -11.55 10.76 0.87
C GLU A 114 -10.37 9.95 0.29
N GLY A 115 -9.22 10.61 0.20
CA GLY A 115 -7.93 10.01 -0.13
C GLY A 115 -6.93 10.28 0.98
N TRP A 116 -6.13 9.27 1.32
CA TRP A 116 -5.06 9.38 2.29
C TRP A 116 -3.72 9.44 1.56
N VAL A 117 -2.90 10.44 1.85
CA VAL A 117 -1.59 10.59 1.22
C VAL A 117 -0.68 9.45 1.70
N VAL A 118 -0.20 8.65 0.76
CA VAL A 118 0.72 7.52 1.00
C VAL A 118 2.15 8.02 1.06
N ALA A 119 2.61 8.71 0.00
CA ALA A 119 3.97 9.20 -0.12
C ALA A 119 4.03 10.39 -1.07
N LYS A 120 5.10 11.18 -0.98
CA LYS A 120 5.44 12.25 -1.93
C LYS A 120 6.82 11.98 -2.52
N ASN A 121 7.01 12.27 -3.80
CA ASN A 121 8.36 12.17 -4.37
C ASN A 121 9.24 13.30 -3.80
N LEU A 122 10.54 13.03 -3.67
CA LEU A 122 11.55 14.06 -3.47
C LEU A 122 11.56 14.98 -4.69
N ARG A 123 11.63 16.26 -4.39
CA ARG A 123 11.53 17.33 -5.38
C ARG A 123 12.72 17.33 -6.33
N ALA A 124 12.44 17.43 -7.62
CA ALA A 124 13.45 17.64 -8.66
C ALA A 124 14.56 16.57 -8.72
N VAL A 125 14.30 15.37 -8.19
CA VAL A 125 15.20 14.23 -8.24
C VAL A 125 14.77 13.29 -9.37
N GLY A 126 15.59 13.20 -10.42
CA GLY A 126 15.37 12.28 -11.55
C GLY A 126 15.77 10.82 -11.25
N GLU A 127 16.35 10.56 -10.08
CA GLU A 127 16.66 9.20 -9.65
C GLU A 127 15.41 8.47 -9.16
N TRP A 128 15.35 7.17 -9.44
CA TRP A 128 14.25 6.31 -9.00
C TRP A 128 14.23 6.19 -7.48
N GLN A 129 13.13 6.60 -6.88
CA GLN A 129 12.83 6.48 -5.46
C GLN A 129 11.95 5.26 -5.24
N VAL A 130 12.17 4.59 -4.11
CA VAL A 130 11.34 3.47 -3.67
C VAL A 130 10.65 3.88 -2.38
N HIS A 131 9.35 4.11 -2.45
CA HIS A 131 8.52 4.40 -1.29
C HIS A 131 7.97 3.09 -0.74
N GLN A 132 8.21 2.82 0.54
CA GLN A 132 7.63 1.70 1.27
C GLN A 132 6.86 2.24 2.46
N VAL A 133 5.55 2.04 2.44
CA VAL A 133 4.63 2.57 3.45
C VAL A 133 3.79 1.42 3.97
N VAL A 134 3.71 1.31 5.29
CA VAL A 134 2.92 0.29 5.97
C VAL A 134 1.89 0.99 6.83
N TRP A 135 0.62 0.68 6.61
CA TRP A 135 -0.50 1.11 7.43
C TRP A 135 -1.07 -0.11 8.12
N ASP A 136 -1.03 -0.10 9.45
CA ASP A 136 -1.67 -1.14 10.26
C ASP A 136 -3.14 -0.79 10.56
N HIS A 137 -3.79 -1.66 11.32
CA HIS A 137 -5.15 -1.48 11.81
C HIS A 137 -5.42 -0.18 12.59
N THR A 138 -4.39 0.54 13.05
CA THR A 138 -4.55 1.83 13.75
C THR A 138 -4.71 3.00 12.78
N HIS A 139 -4.31 2.84 11.52
CA HIS A 139 -4.45 3.86 10.51
C HIS A 139 -5.92 4.02 10.10
N GLU A 140 -6.38 5.27 9.98
CA GLU A 140 -7.78 5.61 9.71
C GLU A 140 -8.34 4.88 8.48
N MET A 141 -7.60 4.90 7.37
CA MET A 141 -7.97 4.20 6.13
C MET A 141 -8.22 2.71 6.36
N VAL A 142 -7.32 2.03 7.08
CA VAL A 142 -7.41 0.57 7.31
C VAL A 142 -8.60 0.24 8.20
N SER A 143 -8.83 1.05 9.24
CA SER A 143 -10.00 0.91 10.13
C SER A 143 -11.35 1.11 9.40
N LYS A 144 -11.35 1.85 8.28
CA LYS A 144 -12.53 2.13 7.46
C LYS A 144 -12.80 1.09 6.38
N ILE A 145 -11.86 0.18 6.08
CA ILE A 145 -12.04 -0.84 5.04
C ILE A 145 -13.18 -1.79 5.42
N GLN A 146 -14.11 -2.02 4.50
CA GLN A 146 -15.18 -2.98 4.66
C GLN A 146 -15.15 -4.07 3.58
N LYS A 147 -15.88 -5.16 3.85
CA LYS A 147 -16.07 -6.24 2.87
C LYS A 147 -16.69 -5.68 1.59
N GLY A 148 -16.06 -5.98 0.45
CA GLY A 148 -16.49 -5.54 -0.87
C GLY A 148 -15.79 -4.27 -1.38
N ASP A 149 -15.10 -3.53 -0.51
CA ASP A 149 -14.29 -2.37 -0.88
C ASP A 149 -13.02 -2.82 -1.63
N SER A 150 -12.37 -1.90 -2.33
CA SER A 150 -11.05 -2.09 -2.93
C SER A 150 -10.16 -0.92 -2.54
N VAL A 151 -8.85 -1.12 -2.50
CA VAL A 151 -7.89 -0.05 -2.25
C VAL A 151 -7.28 0.36 -3.60
N ALA A 152 -7.52 1.58 -4.01
CA ALA A 152 -6.91 2.18 -5.20
C ALA A 152 -5.74 3.06 -4.77
N LEU A 153 -4.58 2.85 -5.40
CA LEU A 153 -3.46 3.79 -5.33
C LEU A 153 -3.53 4.71 -6.55
N ARG A 154 -3.74 5.99 -6.27
CA ARG A 154 -3.79 7.06 -7.25
C ARG A 154 -2.49 7.86 -7.24
N THR A 155 -2.01 8.12 -8.44
CA THR A 155 -0.78 8.86 -8.71
C THR A 155 -1.18 10.25 -9.15
N VAL A 156 -0.56 11.27 -8.58
CA VAL A 156 -0.93 12.67 -8.83
C VAL A 156 0.27 13.48 -9.30
N ALA A 157 0.02 14.37 -10.27
CA ALA A 157 0.91 15.47 -10.68
C ALA A 157 0.04 16.72 -10.86
N LEU A 158 0.13 17.69 -9.94
CA LEU A 158 -0.84 18.80 -9.88
C LEU A 158 -0.56 19.96 -10.85
N TYR A 159 0.65 20.06 -11.41
CA TYR A 159 1.02 21.21 -12.24
C TYR A 159 1.76 20.80 -13.51
N PRO A 160 1.58 21.54 -14.63
CA PRO A 160 2.18 21.21 -15.93
C PRO A 160 3.71 21.10 -15.94
N GLY A 161 4.39 21.78 -15.02
CA GLY A 161 5.85 21.75 -14.88
C GLY A 161 6.39 20.50 -14.18
N TRP A 162 5.51 19.63 -13.68
CA TRP A 162 5.87 18.46 -12.88
C TRP A 162 5.42 17.18 -13.57
N LEU A 163 6.35 16.24 -13.75
CA LEU A 163 6.07 14.94 -14.34
C LEU A 163 6.30 13.85 -13.31
N ASN A 164 5.23 13.17 -12.91
CA ASN A 164 5.33 12.02 -12.02
C ASN A 164 5.57 10.75 -12.86
N TYR A 165 6.81 10.26 -12.84
CA TYR A 165 7.16 9.01 -13.48
C TYR A 165 6.96 7.87 -12.50
N VAL A 166 6.09 6.92 -12.85
CA VAL A 166 5.81 5.74 -12.03
C VAL A 166 6.07 4.51 -12.88
N ARG A 167 6.93 3.60 -12.41
CA ARG A 167 7.21 2.35 -13.14
C ARG A 167 6.64 1.13 -12.46
N ARG A 168 6.43 1.19 -11.15
CA ARG A 168 5.93 0.06 -10.38
C ARG A 168 5.15 0.56 -9.18
N ALA A 169 4.02 -0.08 -8.91
CA ALA A 169 3.34 0.05 -7.65
C ALA A 169 2.72 -1.29 -7.26
N GLU A 170 2.76 -1.58 -5.97
CA GLU A 170 2.34 -2.83 -5.36
C GLU A 170 1.55 -2.49 -4.10
N ILE A 171 0.37 -3.10 -3.98
CA ILE A 171 -0.49 -3.04 -2.80
C ILE A 171 -0.56 -4.46 -2.25
N ASP A 172 -0.03 -4.63 -1.04
CA ASP A 172 -0.11 -5.85 -0.26
C ASP A 172 -1.11 -5.65 0.87
N ILE A 173 -2.16 -6.46 0.90
CA ILE A 173 -3.20 -6.42 1.93
C ILE A 173 -3.14 -7.70 2.74
N PHE A 174 -2.98 -7.56 4.05
CA PHE A 174 -2.98 -8.66 5.01
C PHE A 174 -4.35 -8.74 5.67
N CYS A 175 -5.03 -9.86 5.46
CA CYS A 175 -6.36 -10.11 5.99
C CYS A 175 -6.32 -11.18 7.08
N TRP A 176 -7.09 -10.93 8.14
CA TRP A 176 -7.56 -11.96 9.06
C TRP A 176 -8.82 -12.65 8.51
N LEU A 177 -9.17 -13.78 9.14
CA LEU A 177 -10.33 -14.61 8.78
C LEU A 177 -11.65 -13.84 8.71
#